data_AF-A0A5S4T9H9-F1
#
_entry.id   AF-A0A5S4T9H9-F1
#
_cell.length_a   1.000
_cell.length_b   1.000
_cell.length_c   1.000
_cell.angle_alpha   90.00
_cell.angle_beta   90.00
_cell.angle_gamma   90.00
#
_symmetry.space_group_name_H-M   'P 1'
#
loop_
_entity.id
_entity.type
_entity.pdbx_description
1 polymer ?
#
loop_
_entity_poly.entity_id
_entity_poly.type
_entity_poly.pdbx_seq_one_letter_code
_entity_poly.pdbx_strand_id
1 'polypeptide(L)'
;MVVFMSYAMQVVMGFLLMGALFIVLPRTLVSAGRINQVLDLHPSIENPSHAQTADPSVQGQVEFRDVTFRYSKNSEAVVEHVTFKAEAGQTVAFIGSTGSGKSTLVNLLPRFYDVSDGEILVDGVNVQDYDLEDLRNKVG
;
A
#
# COMPACT_ATOMS: atom_id res chain seq x y z
N MET A 1 11.05 -39.22 53.75
CA MET A 1 12.13 -38.82 52.82
C MET A 1 11.62 -38.58 51.40
N VAL A 2 10.89 -39.54 50.78
CA VAL A 2 10.36 -39.42 49.41
C VAL A 2 9.42 -38.21 49.22
N VAL A 3 8.48 -38.00 50.15
CA VAL A 3 7.52 -36.88 50.10
C VAL A 3 8.21 -35.50 50.20
N PHE A 4 9.27 -35.39 50.98
CA PHE A 4 10.06 -34.15 51.07
C PHE A 4 10.79 -33.85 49.77
N MET A 5 11.44 -34.86 49.17
CA MET A 5 12.13 -34.72 47.89
C MET A 5 11.17 -34.37 46.75
N SER A 6 9.95 -34.91 46.75
CA SER A 6 8.95 -34.55 45.73
C SER A 6 8.49 -33.09 45.84
N TYR A 7 8.28 -32.58 47.06
CA TYR A 7 7.94 -31.16 47.24
C TYR A 7 9.11 -30.24 46.87
N ALA A 8 10.35 -30.61 47.21
CA ALA A 8 11.53 -29.85 46.80
C ALA A 8 11.64 -29.75 45.27
N MET A 9 11.42 -30.84 44.54
CA MET A 9 11.43 -30.81 43.07
C MET A 9 10.29 -29.95 42.49
N GLN A 10 9.09 -29.98 43.07
CA GLN A 10 7.99 -29.11 42.63
C GLN A 10 8.33 -27.63 42.80
N VAL A 11 8.97 -27.26 43.92
CA VAL A 11 9.41 -25.88 44.16
C VAL A 11 10.44 -25.46 43.11
N VAL A 12 11.44 -26.30 42.83
CA VAL A 12 12.46 -26.01 41.80
C VAL A 12 11.81 -25.82 40.42
N MET A 13 10.88 -26.69 40.03
CA MET A 13 10.16 -26.56 38.76
C MET A 13 9.32 -25.28 38.69
N GLY A 14 8.68 -24.89 39.79
CA GLY A 14 7.94 -23.63 39.89
C GLY A 14 8.84 -22.41 39.65
N PHE A 15 10.03 -22.39 40.24
CA PHE A 15 11.02 -21.32 40.01
C PHE A 15 11.53 -21.29 38.57
N LEU A 16 11.75 -22.45 37.94
CA LEU A 16 12.16 -22.51 36.53
C LEU A 16 11.07 -21.96 35.59
N LEU A 17 9.80 -22.32 35.82
CA LEU A 17 8.67 -21.78 35.06
C LEU A 17 8.51 -20.27 35.27
N MET A 18 8.69 -19.79 36.51
CA MET A 18 8.67 -18.35 36.80
C MET A 18 9.80 -17.61 36.08
N GLY A 19 11.01 -18.17 36.06
CA GLY A 19 12.14 -17.62 35.31
C GLY A 19 11.85 -17.50 33.81
N ALA A 20 11.20 -18.52 33.24
CA ALA A 20 10.76 -18.47 31.83
C ALA A 20 9.74 -17.35 31.58
N LEU A 21 8.80 -17.10 32.50
CA LEU A 21 7.84 -16.00 32.39
C LEU A 21 8.51 -14.62 32.36
N PHE A 22 9.60 -14.41 33.11
CA PHE A 22 10.35 -13.15 33.08
C PHE A 22 11.01 -12.87 31.71
N ILE A 23 11.29 -13.91 30.92
CA ILE A 23 11.82 -13.77 29.56
C ILE A 23 10.69 -13.59 28.55
N VAL A 24 9.60 -14.35 28.68
CA VAL A 24 8.49 -14.34 27.73
C VAL A 24 7.67 -13.06 27.84
N LEU A 25 7.39 -12.57 29.05
CA LEU A 25 6.47 -11.44 29.24
C LEU A 25 6.94 -10.15 28.55
N PRO A 26 8.18 -9.65 28.73
CA PRO A 26 8.64 -8.45 28.02
C PRO A 26 8.64 -8.64 26.50
N ARG A 27 9.01 -9.84 26.03
CA ARG A 27 9.00 -10.17 24.60
C ARG A 27 7.57 -10.10 24.03
N THR A 28 6.60 -10.67 24.73
CA THR A 28 5.19 -10.62 24.34
C THR A 28 4.67 -9.20 24.31
N LEU A 29 5.02 -8.35 25.28
CA LEU A 29 4.60 -6.94 25.30
C LEU A 29 5.15 -6.17 24.09
N VAL A 30 6.43 -6.36 23.75
CA VAL A 30 7.03 -5.72 22.56
C VAL A 30 6.38 -6.22 21.27
N SER A 31 6.15 -7.53 21.15
CA SER A 31 5.48 -8.11 19.99
C SER A 31 4.05 -7.61 19.84
N ALA A 32 3.27 -7.57 20.93
CA ALA A 32 1.93 -7.01 20.96
C ALA A 32 1.92 -5.54 20.53
N GLY A 33 2.91 -4.75 20.98
CA GLY A 33 3.08 -3.37 20.54
C GLY A 33 3.27 -3.23 19.02
N ARG A 34 4.08 -4.09 18.40
CA ARG A 34 4.27 -4.09 16.93
C ARG A 34 3.01 -4.53 16.17
N ILE A 35 2.24 -5.47 16.71
CA ILE A 35 0.97 -5.89 16.12
C ILE A 35 -0.01 -4.71 16.16
N ASN A 36 -0.14 -4.04 17.30
CA ASN A 36 -1.00 -2.87 17.44
C ASN A 36 -0.58 -1.75 16.48
N GLN A 37 0.73 -1.51 16.31
CA GLN A 37 1.21 -0.54 15.32
C GLN A 37 0.70 -0.79 13.90
N VAL A 38 0.54 -2.06 13.49
CA VAL A 38 0.00 -2.41 12.17
C VAL A 38 -1.52 -2.28 12.13
N LEU A 39 -2.21 -2.69 13.21
CA LEU A 39 -3.67 -2.57 13.33
C LEU A 39 -4.13 -1.11 13.38
N ASP A 40 -3.31 -0.21 13.92
CA ASP A 40 -3.57 1.22 14.04
C ASP A 40 -3.19 1.99 12.76
N LEU A 41 -2.71 1.33 11.70
CA LEU A 41 -2.44 1.99 10.43
C LEU A 41 -3.74 2.39 9.73
N HIS A 42 -3.76 3.62 9.23
CA HIS A 42 -4.81 4.10 8.33
C HIS A 42 -4.34 3.99 6.87
N PRO A 43 -5.25 3.64 5.92
CA PRO A 43 -4.93 3.67 4.51
C PRO A 43 -4.44 5.05 4.07
N SER A 44 -3.39 5.10 3.26
CA SER A 44 -2.89 6.37 2.70
C SER A 44 -3.73 6.88 1.53
N ILE A 45 -4.50 5.99 0.88
CA ILE A 45 -5.37 6.30 -0.25
C ILE A 45 -6.77 5.82 0.13
N GLU A 46 -7.71 6.76 0.17
CA GLU A 46 -9.10 6.52 0.52
C GLU A 46 -10.00 6.98 -0.64
N ASN A 47 -11.23 6.45 -0.67
CA ASN A 47 -12.24 6.93 -1.59
C ASN A 47 -12.60 8.40 -1.26
N PRO A 48 -12.77 9.26 -2.28
CA PRO A 48 -13.25 10.61 -2.07
C PRO A 48 -14.69 10.60 -1.54
N SER A 49 -15.08 11.63 -0.79
CA SER A 49 -16.41 11.72 -0.15
C SER A 49 -17.57 11.72 -1.16
N HIS A 50 -17.31 12.21 -2.37
CA HIS A 50 -18.23 12.20 -3.50
C HIS A 50 -17.55 11.53 -4.69
N ALA A 51 -17.36 10.22 -4.59
CA ALA A 51 -16.75 9.43 -5.65
C ALA A 51 -17.59 9.42 -6.92
N GLN A 52 -16.92 9.61 -8.05
CA GLN A 52 -17.49 9.43 -9.37
C GLN A 52 -17.38 7.96 -9.73
N THR A 53 -18.51 7.37 -10.10
CA THR A 53 -18.58 6.00 -10.60
C THR A 53 -18.32 5.98 -12.09
N ALA A 54 -17.86 4.83 -12.58
CA ALA A 54 -17.66 4.64 -14.00
C ALA A 54 -18.94 4.85 -14.83
N ASP A 55 -18.88 5.73 -15.83
CA ASP A 55 -19.87 5.73 -16.91
C ASP A 55 -19.64 4.49 -17.80
N PRO A 56 -20.66 3.62 -17.98
CA PRO A 56 -20.55 2.45 -18.86
C PRO A 56 -20.41 2.79 -20.35
N SER A 57 -20.75 4.02 -20.75
CA SER A 57 -20.76 4.45 -22.14
C SER A 57 -19.41 4.93 -22.67
N VAL A 58 -18.47 5.25 -21.78
CA VAL A 58 -17.13 5.76 -22.14
C VAL A 58 -16.10 4.63 -22.04
N GLN A 59 -15.26 4.48 -23.07
CA GLN A 59 -14.45 3.29 -23.28
C GLN A 59 -12.94 3.57 -23.26
N GLY A 60 -12.36 3.69 -22.08
CA GLY A 60 -10.93 3.47 -21.86
C GLY A 60 -10.00 4.52 -22.45
N GLN A 61 -10.44 5.78 -22.52
CA GLN A 61 -9.53 6.88 -22.82
C GLN A 61 -8.66 7.17 -21.58
N VAL A 62 -7.36 7.36 -21.79
CA VAL A 62 -6.41 7.67 -20.71
C VAL A 62 -5.62 8.92 -21.07
N GLU A 63 -5.51 9.86 -20.14
CA GLU A 63 -4.77 11.10 -20.33
C GLU A 63 -3.86 11.37 -19.12
N PHE A 64 -2.58 11.61 -19.39
CA PHE A 64 -1.62 12.12 -18.42
C PHE A 64 -1.38 13.59 -18.74
N ARG A 65 -1.55 14.46 -17.75
CA ARG A 65 -1.30 15.90 -17.86
C ARG A 65 -0.21 16.33 -16.89
N ASP A 66 0.96 16.62 -17.45
CA ASP A 66 2.15 17.10 -16.74
C ASP A 66 2.52 16.29 -15.49
N VAL A 67 2.41 14.96 -15.59
CA VAL A 67 2.51 14.07 -14.44
C VAL A 67 3.96 13.96 -13.97
N THR A 68 4.17 14.28 -12.69
CA THR A 68 5.42 14.04 -11.98
C THR A 68 5.18 13.15 -10.76
N PHE A 69 6.04 12.16 -10.53
CA PHE A 69 5.88 11.23 -9.42
C PHE A 69 7.19 10.91 -8.71
N ARG A 70 7.12 10.90 -7.37
CA ARG A 70 8.20 10.53 -6.43
C ARG A 70 7.66 9.48 -5.44
N TYR A 71 8.42 8.42 -5.19
CA TYR A 71 8.05 7.41 -4.19
C TYR A 71 8.09 7.95 -2.75
N SER A 72 8.91 8.97 -2.51
CA SER A 72 8.94 9.70 -1.24
C SER A 72 9.10 11.19 -1.54
N LYS A 73 8.57 12.05 -0.68
CA LYS A 73 8.68 13.51 -0.85
C LYS A 73 10.12 14.00 -1.02
N ASN A 74 11.08 13.26 -0.44
CA ASN A 74 12.51 13.58 -0.49
C ASN A 74 13.30 12.76 -1.51
N SER A 75 12.65 11.93 -2.33
CA SER A 75 13.34 11.18 -3.38
C SER A 75 13.42 11.97 -4.68
N GLU A 76 14.35 11.57 -5.56
CA GLU A 76 14.30 11.95 -6.96
C GLU A 76 12.98 11.48 -7.60
N ALA A 77 12.55 12.20 -8.64
CA ALA A 77 11.36 11.82 -9.37
C ALA A 77 11.69 10.66 -10.29
N VAL A 78 10.76 9.71 -10.33
CA VAL A 78 10.85 8.53 -11.19
C VAL A 78 10.35 8.85 -12.59
N VAL A 79 9.36 9.74 -12.67
CA VAL A 79 8.87 10.34 -13.90
C VAL A 79 8.62 11.82 -13.67
N GLU A 80 8.94 12.64 -14.67
CA GLU A 80 8.83 14.10 -14.63
C GLU A 80 8.13 14.59 -15.90
N HIS A 81 7.15 15.47 -15.73
CA HIS A 81 6.46 16.18 -16.81
C HIS A 81 5.91 15.27 -17.94
N VAL A 82 5.39 14.10 -17.57
CA VAL A 82 4.85 13.15 -18.54
C VAL A 82 3.47 13.60 -18.98
N THR A 83 3.35 13.93 -20.27
CA THR A 83 2.08 14.30 -20.91
C THR A 83 1.84 13.43 -22.14
N PHE A 84 0.74 12.69 -22.15
CA PHE A 84 0.28 11.97 -23.33
C PHE A 84 -1.20 11.62 -23.21
N LYS A 85 -1.82 11.32 -24.34
CA LYS A 85 -3.20 10.86 -24.42
C LYS A 85 -3.27 9.57 -25.23
N ALA A 86 -3.93 8.56 -24.67
CA ALA A 86 -4.25 7.30 -25.33
C ALA A 86 -5.75 7.26 -25.59
N GLU A 87 -6.13 7.17 -26.85
CA GLU A 87 -7.53 7.06 -27.23
C GLU A 87 -8.07 5.64 -27.03
N ALA A 88 -9.39 5.51 -26.94
CA ALA A 88 -10.08 4.23 -26.86
C ALA A 88 -9.61 3.24 -27.93
N GLY A 89 -9.17 2.05 -27.53
CA GLY A 89 -8.68 1.01 -28.43
C GLY A 89 -7.26 1.24 -28.99
N GLN A 90 -6.58 2.31 -28.60
CA GLN A 90 -5.19 2.55 -28.97
C GLN A 90 -4.24 1.75 -28.09
N THR A 91 -3.27 1.09 -28.72
CA THR A 91 -2.15 0.47 -28.01
C THR A 91 -0.99 1.45 -27.91
N VAL A 92 -0.59 1.79 -26.68
CA VAL A 92 0.59 2.61 -26.39
C VAL A 92 1.69 1.73 -25.79
N ALA A 93 2.91 1.84 -26.33
CA ALA A 93 4.07 1.11 -25.85
C ALA A 93 5.06 2.04 -25.16
N PHE A 94 5.44 1.71 -23.92
CA PHE A 94 6.50 2.40 -23.19
C PHE A 94 7.83 1.68 -23.37
N ILE A 95 8.83 2.37 -23.93
CA ILE A 95 10.15 1.80 -24.23
C ILE A 95 11.22 2.65 -23.53
N GLY A 96 12.19 2.00 -22.90
CA GLY A 96 13.27 2.66 -22.17
C GLY A 96 14.09 1.69 -21.33
N SER A 97 15.23 2.15 -20.81
CA SER A 97 16.13 1.36 -19.96
C SER A 97 15.48 0.91 -18.64
N THR A 98 16.04 -0.13 -18.00
CA THR A 98 15.62 -0.52 -16.65
C THR A 98 15.76 0.67 -15.70
N GLY A 99 14.72 0.91 -14.87
CA GLY A 99 14.69 2.04 -13.93
C GLY A 99 14.09 3.33 -14.49
N SER A 100 13.75 3.42 -15.78
CA SER A 100 13.20 4.63 -16.41
C SER A 100 11.74 4.98 -16.05
N GLY A 101 11.16 4.37 -15.01
CA GLY A 101 9.79 4.68 -14.55
C GLY A 101 8.62 4.07 -15.34
N LYS A 102 8.86 3.23 -16.34
CA LYS A 102 7.77 2.61 -17.16
C LYS A 102 6.72 1.87 -16.34
N SER A 103 7.15 0.97 -15.47
CA SER A 103 6.24 0.20 -14.59
C SER A 103 5.52 1.12 -13.61
N THR A 104 6.18 2.20 -13.17
CA THR A 104 5.59 3.20 -12.31
C THR A 104 4.45 3.92 -13.02
N LEU A 105 4.61 4.35 -14.29
CA LEU A 105 3.53 4.96 -15.08
C LEU A 105 2.28 4.08 -15.16
N VAL A 106 2.47 2.79 -15.43
CA VAL A 106 1.35 1.83 -15.49
C VAL A 106 0.68 1.69 -14.13
N ASN A 107 1.46 1.64 -13.04
CA ASN A 107 0.93 1.50 -11.67
C ASN A 107 0.22 2.76 -11.14
N LEU A 108 0.39 3.93 -11.78
CA LEU A 108 -0.35 5.14 -11.41
C LEU A 108 -1.80 5.12 -11.92
N LEU A 109 -2.09 4.36 -12.99
CA LEU A 109 -3.45 4.23 -13.55
C LEU A 109 -4.48 3.65 -12.58
N PRO A 110 -4.24 2.49 -11.91
CA PRO A 110 -5.17 1.96 -10.91
C PRO A 110 -5.08 2.69 -9.56
N ARG A 111 -4.39 3.84 -9.51
CA ARG A 111 -4.14 4.66 -8.33
C ARG A 111 -3.60 3.84 -7.15
N PHE A 112 -2.51 3.09 -7.40
CA PHE A 112 -1.73 2.49 -6.30
C PHE A 112 -0.87 3.52 -5.57
N TYR A 113 -0.58 4.64 -6.24
CA TYR A 113 0.07 5.80 -5.68
C TYR A 113 -0.61 7.06 -6.22
N ASP A 114 -0.68 8.11 -5.40
CA ASP A 114 -1.06 9.43 -5.89
C ASP A 114 0.14 10.10 -6.57
N VAL A 115 -0.14 10.86 -7.62
CA VAL A 115 0.87 11.66 -8.31
C VAL A 115 1.39 12.77 -7.40
N SER A 116 2.66 13.16 -7.59
CA SER A 116 3.25 14.26 -6.82
C SER A 116 2.86 15.63 -7.37
N ASP A 117 2.71 15.71 -8.70
CA ASP A 117 2.23 16.89 -9.42
C ASP A 117 1.55 16.45 -10.73
N GLY A 118 0.67 17.31 -11.26
CA GLY A 118 -0.15 17.02 -12.43
C GLY A 118 -1.38 16.14 -12.13
N GLU A 119 -1.99 15.58 -13.18
CA GLU A 119 -3.17 14.72 -13.04
C GLU A 119 -3.24 13.62 -14.09
N ILE A 120 -3.95 12.54 -13.73
CA ILE A 120 -4.25 11.41 -14.61
C ILE A 120 -5.76 11.30 -14.73
N LEU A 121 -6.26 11.24 -15.94
CA LEU A 121 -7.68 11.10 -16.24
C LEU A 121 -7.94 9.78 -16.93
N VAL A 122 -9.01 9.11 -16.50
CA VAL A 122 -9.60 7.95 -17.16
C VAL A 122 -11.02 8.34 -17.57
N ASP A 123 -11.30 8.26 -18.86
CA ASP A 123 -12.60 8.67 -19.42
C ASP A 123 -13.00 10.12 -19.07
N GLY A 124 -12.01 11.01 -18.94
CA GLY A 124 -12.21 12.41 -18.59
C GLY A 124 -12.41 12.70 -17.11
N VAL A 125 -12.41 11.68 -16.25
CA VAL A 125 -12.49 11.81 -14.78
C VAL A 125 -11.10 11.63 -14.18
N ASN A 126 -10.70 12.51 -13.27
CA ASN A 126 -9.43 12.37 -12.56
C ASN A 126 -9.47 11.10 -11.69
N VAL A 127 -8.42 10.28 -11.73
CA VAL A 127 -8.32 9.05 -10.92
C VAL A 127 -8.47 9.32 -9.41
N GLN A 128 -8.19 10.54 -8.95
CA GLN A 128 -8.36 10.95 -7.56
C GLN A 128 -9.83 11.09 -7.14
N ASP A 129 -10.71 11.40 -8.10
CA ASP A 129 -12.15 11.60 -7.88
C ASP A 129 -12.97 10.33 -8.13
N TYR A 130 -12.33 9.27 -8.60
CA TYR A 130 -12.96 7.98 -8.88
C TYR A 130 -13.20 7.16 -7.61
N ASP A 131 -14.24 6.33 -7.63
CA ASP A 131 -14.30 5.18 -6.73
C ASP A 131 -13.16 4.19 -7.05
N LEU A 132 -12.39 3.79 -6.04
CA LEU A 132 -11.20 2.96 -6.21
C LEU A 132 -11.52 1.54 -6.71
N GLU A 133 -12.67 0.98 -6.33
CA GLU A 133 -13.08 -0.35 -6.77
C GLU A 133 -13.48 -0.30 -8.25
N ASP A 134 -14.28 0.69 -8.64
CA ASP A 134 -14.67 0.91 -10.04
C ASP A 134 -13.46 1.19 -10.95
N LEU A 135 -12.53 2.04 -10.51
CA LEU A 135 -11.33 2.37 -11.25
C LEU A 135 -10.48 1.11 -11.52
N ARG A 136 -10.24 0.30 -10.48
CA ARG A 136 -9.42 -0.92 -10.56
C ARG A 136 -10.11 -2.02 -11.35
N ASN A 137 -11.44 -2.10 -11.31
CA ASN A 137 -12.19 -3.02 -12.17
C ASN A 137 -12.12 -2.64 -13.66
N LYS A 138 -11.96 -1.33 -13.97
CA LYS A 138 -11.72 -0.86 -15.34
C LYS A 138 -10.28 -1.10 -15.82
N VAL A 139 -9.30 -0.96 -14.93
CA VAL A 139 -7.88 -1.14 -15.25
C VAL A 139 -7.47 -2.58 -14.92
N GLY A 140 -7.64 -3.46 -15.91
CA GLY A 140 -7.37 -4.91 -15.80
C GLY A 140 -5.89 -5.31 -15.69
#